data_AF-A0A5K1K475-F1
#
_entry.id   AF-A0A5K1K475-F1
#
_cell.length_a   1.000
_cell.length_b   1.000
_cell.length_c   1.000
_cell.angle_alpha   90.00
_cell.angle_beta   90.00
_cell.angle_gamma   90.00
#
_symmetry.space_group_name_H-M   'P 1'
#
loop_
_entity.id
_entity.type
_entity.pdbx_description
1 polymer ?
#
loop_
_entity_poly.entity_id
_entity_poly.type
_entity_poly.pdbx_seq_one_letter_code
_entity_poly.pdbx_strand_id
1 'polypeptide(L)'
;VYVLSPQKAPHSVSPNHPPHRGLQRCQIEFANCQAEVRDSSVSGLFRILALFPSIDQLRIYNGACKFGTTPPFDIPAVFCPSIQVRSIEVREHSARDVELLGGTLKLVQALRATTAPGVLEFLEVWCSSPEEVAAVGELIAHARGALTSLNIGTQALRNTPGLQGWQDPLDDHWQMLNLTSCPKLDTLEVHIRFCDDWDSAGKDALRPQPTARRPYEDNSKGDDVMVSDEPEDVVISLSNGGDSLPEDEDALRPSRAALGMLSQVSGTVRDVTIRIHDLPCDPSDTIEMLKQGRLLGLQAFDEAITETTFPCINKVHLHMHLKPRLEDIMYRD
;
A
#
# COMPACT_ATOMS: atom_id res chain seq x y z
N VAL A 1 -6.39 8.60 -22.48
CA VAL A 1 -5.88 9.74 -21.67
C VAL A 1 -7.00 10.75 -21.54
N TYR A 2 -7.53 10.94 -20.33
CA TYR A 2 -8.48 12.01 -20.06
C TYR A 2 -7.73 13.19 -19.44
N VAL A 3 -7.54 14.26 -20.21
CA VAL A 3 -6.96 15.50 -19.65
C VAL A 3 -8.12 16.34 -19.10
N LEU A 4 -8.31 16.30 -17.78
CA LEU A 4 -9.28 17.17 -17.13
C LEU A 4 -8.71 18.59 -17.10
N SER A 5 -9.34 19.50 -17.85
CA SER A 5 -9.00 20.92 -17.81
C SER A 5 -9.29 21.51 -16.43
N PRO A 6 -8.55 22.55 -15.99
CA PRO A 6 -8.73 23.15 -14.67
C PRO A 6 -10.19 23.55 -14.47
N GLN A 7 -10.78 23.10 -13.36
CA GLN A 7 -12.07 23.64 -12.93
C GLN A 7 -11.86 25.11 -12.60
N LYS A 8 -12.70 25.96 -13.21
CA LYS A 8 -12.65 27.41 -13.07
C LYS A 8 -12.82 27.77 -11.59
N ALA A 9 -11.74 28.17 -10.92
CA ALA A 9 -11.79 28.63 -9.54
C ALA A 9 -12.72 29.87 -9.44
N PRO A 10 -13.52 29.99 -8.35
CA PRO A 10 -14.34 31.16 -8.12
C PRO A 10 -13.47 32.42 -8.00
N HIS A 11 -13.94 33.47 -8.66
CA HIS A 11 -13.21 34.68 -9.00
C HIS A 11 -12.75 35.50 -7.78
N SER A 12 -11.45 35.51 -7.48
CA SER A 12 -10.74 36.66 -6.88
C SER A 12 -9.28 36.65 -7.34
N VAL A 13 -9.02 37.21 -8.53
CA VAL A 13 -7.68 37.24 -9.13
C VAL A 13 -6.92 38.48 -8.65
N SER A 14 -5.82 38.26 -7.93
CA SER A 14 -4.79 39.26 -7.67
C SER A 14 -3.97 39.49 -8.95
N PRO A 15 -3.69 40.73 -9.38
CA PRO A 15 -3.25 41.05 -10.75
C PRO A 15 -1.77 40.80 -11.08
N ASN A 16 -0.96 40.20 -10.19
CA ASN A 16 0.50 40.23 -10.34
C ASN A 16 1.24 38.89 -10.53
N HIS A 17 0.55 37.78 -10.82
CA HIS A 17 1.23 36.55 -11.26
C HIS A 17 0.96 36.23 -12.73
N PRO A 18 1.99 36.10 -13.58
CA PRO A 18 1.79 35.56 -14.91
C PRO A 18 1.22 34.14 -14.77
N PRO A 19 0.15 33.80 -15.51
CA PRO A 19 -0.48 32.51 -15.41
C PRO A 19 0.41 31.49 -16.09
N HIS A 20 1.33 30.88 -15.34
CA HIS A 20 1.90 29.61 -15.77
C HIS A 20 0.73 28.62 -15.87
N ARG A 21 0.35 28.29 -17.10
CA ARG A 21 -0.67 27.28 -17.41
C ARG A 21 -0.12 25.90 -17.06
N GLY A 22 0.01 25.61 -15.77
CA GLY A 22 0.23 24.26 -15.27
C GLY A 22 -1.05 23.43 -15.41
N LEU A 23 -0.91 22.12 -15.58
CA LEU A 23 -2.03 21.21 -15.38
C LEU A 23 -2.23 21.02 -13.88
N GLN A 24 -3.41 21.34 -13.39
CA GLN A 24 -3.74 21.06 -11.99
C GLN A 24 -3.84 19.56 -11.73
N ARG A 25 -4.43 18.80 -12.66
CA ARG A 25 -4.60 17.35 -12.51
C ARG A 25 -4.49 16.65 -13.86
N CYS A 26 -3.65 15.63 -13.92
CA CYS A 26 -3.51 14.73 -15.05
C CYS A 26 -3.81 13.30 -14.57
N GLN A 27 -4.80 12.65 -15.19
CA GLN A 27 -5.13 11.25 -14.89
C GLN A 27 -4.96 10.43 -16.16
N ILE A 28 -4.13 9.39 -16.04
CA ILE A 28 -3.87 8.42 -17.08
C ILE A 28 -4.36 7.09 -16.55
N GLU A 29 -5.36 6.56 -17.23
CA GLU A 29 -5.90 5.25 -16.94
C GLU A 29 -5.59 4.35 -18.14
N PHE A 30 -4.83 3.30 -17.85
CA PHE A 30 -4.62 2.19 -18.74
C PHE A 30 -5.78 1.23 -18.50
N ALA A 31 -6.89 1.40 -19.22
CA ALA A 31 -8.04 0.53 -19.06
C ALA A 31 -7.66 -0.93 -19.39
N ASN A 32 -8.25 -1.87 -18.65
CA ASN A 32 -8.09 -3.31 -18.84
C ASN A 32 -8.54 -3.70 -20.25
N CYS A 33 -7.61 -3.67 -21.21
CA CYS A 33 -7.86 -4.05 -22.58
C CYS A 33 -7.81 -5.58 -22.64
N GLN A 34 -8.92 -6.22 -22.29
CA GLN A 34 -9.09 -7.67 -22.43
C GLN A 34 -8.94 -8.17 -23.88
N ALA A 35 -8.92 -7.26 -24.85
CA ALA A 35 -8.73 -7.53 -26.26
C ALA A 35 -7.28 -7.24 -26.68
N GLU A 36 -6.46 -8.28 -26.69
CA GLU A 36 -5.08 -8.33 -27.18
C GLU A 36 -4.09 -7.46 -26.39
N VAL A 37 -3.00 -8.08 -25.95
CA VAL A 37 -1.86 -7.41 -25.31
C VAL A 37 -1.31 -6.36 -26.27
N ARG A 38 -1.75 -5.11 -26.11
CA ARG A 38 -1.21 -3.98 -26.86
C ARG A 38 -0.01 -3.43 -26.10
N ASP A 39 1.14 -3.42 -26.76
CA ASP A 39 2.32 -2.73 -26.26
C ASP A 39 1.99 -1.25 -26.05
N SER A 40 1.84 -0.86 -24.79
CA SER A 40 1.70 0.56 -24.44
C SER A 40 3.07 1.22 -24.46
N SER A 41 3.16 2.35 -25.15
CA SER A 41 4.40 3.11 -25.25
C SER A 41 4.51 4.06 -24.05
N VAL A 42 5.33 3.69 -23.05
CA VAL A 42 5.73 4.59 -21.95
C VAL A 42 6.28 5.90 -22.53
N SER A 43 7.12 5.84 -23.55
CA SER A 43 7.68 7.03 -24.18
C SER A 43 6.62 7.93 -24.83
N GLY A 44 5.60 7.36 -25.46
CA GLY A 44 4.45 8.11 -25.97
C GLY A 44 3.71 8.87 -24.86
N LEU A 45 3.55 8.25 -23.70
CA LEU A 45 2.95 8.89 -22.53
C LEU A 45 3.76 10.10 -22.07
N PHE A 46 5.07 9.93 -21.87
CA PHE A 46 5.92 10.99 -21.36
C PHE A 46 6.12 12.12 -22.38
N ARG A 47 6.03 11.84 -23.69
CA ARG A 47 5.95 12.89 -24.73
C ARG A 47 4.70 13.75 -24.60
N ILE A 48 3.57 13.20 -24.15
CA ILE A 48 2.35 13.97 -23.89
C ILE A 48 2.52 14.78 -22.60
N LEU A 49 3.05 14.16 -21.53
CA LEU A 49 3.31 14.86 -20.27
C LEU A 49 4.30 16.02 -20.45
N ALA A 50 5.29 15.86 -21.32
CA ALA A 50 6.26 16.88 -21.72
C ALA A 50 5.65 18.16 -22.29
N LEU A 51 4.40 18.13 -22.77
CA LEU A 51 3.68 19.32 -23.23
C LEU A 51 3.29 20.25 -22.09
N PHE A 52 3.38 19.78 -20.84
CA PHE A 52 2.97 20.49 -19.64
C PHE A 52 4.20 20.69 -18.72
N PRO A 53 4.70 21.91 -18.57
CA PRO A 53 5.91 22.16 -17.78
C PRO A 53 5.71 21.93 -16.28
N SER A 54 4.47 22.02 -15.81
CA SER A 54 4.07 21.79 -14.41
C SER A 54 2.78 21.00 -14.36
N ILE A 55 2.74 20.00 -13.48
CA ILE A 55 1.60 19.14 -13.18
C ILE A 55 1.48 19.07 -11.66
N ASP A 56 0.40 19.59 -11.08
CA ASP A 56 0.26 19.55 -9.62
C ASP A 56 0.01 18.11 -9.16
N GLN A 57 -0.83 17.36 -9.87
CA GLN A 57 -1.16 15.97 -9.55
C GLN A 57 -1.17 15.07 -10.79
N LEU A 58 -0.36 14.01 -10.77
CA LEU A 58 -0.26 12.99 -11.81
C LEU A 58 -0.72 11.63 -11.25
N ARG A 59 -1.84 11.12 -11.77
CA ARG A 59 -2.38 9.81 -11.39
C ARG A 59 -2.23 8.84 -12.55
N ILE A 60 -1.61 7.70 -12.30
CA ILE A 60 -1.40 6.64 -13.28
C ILE A 60 -2.02 5.36 -12.72
N TYR A 61 -3.11 4.93 -13.35
CA TYR A 61 -3.77 3.66 -13.06
C TYR A 61 -3.34 2.64 -14.11
N ASN A 62 -2.47 1.72 -13.74
CA ASN A 62 -2.02 0.63 -14.59
C ASN A 62 -3.03 -0.53 -14.56
N GLY A 63 -3.95 -0.59 -15.52
CA GLY A 63 -4.89 -1.72 -15.66
C GLY A 63 -4.32 -2.85 -16.50
N ALA A 64 -3.23 -3.46 -16.01
CA ALA A 64 -2.66 -4.66 -16.58
C ALA A 64 -2.12 -4.45 -18.02
N CYS A 65 -1.46 -3.31 -18.28
CA CYS A 65 -0.83 -3.06 -19.58
C CYS A 65 0.60 -3.60 -19.60
N LYS A 66 0.94 -4.37 -20.64
CA LYS A 66 2.35 -4.62 -20.97
C LYS A 66 2.95 -3.35 -21.56
N PHE A 67 3.85 -2.74 -20.80
CA PHE A 67 4.81 -1.83 -21.40
C PHE A 67 5.86 -2.70 -22.10
N GLY A 68 5.97 -2.58 -23.42
CA GLY A 68 6.75 -3.48 -24.27
C GLY A 68 8.17 -3.73 -23.72
N THR A 69 8.70 -4.93 -24.01
CA THR A 69 10.09 -5.34 -23.74
C THR A 69 11.05 -4.88 -24.84
N THR A 70 10.57 -4.08 -25.79
CA THR A 70 11.41 -3.50 -26.84
C THR A 70 12.62 -2.82 -26.22
N PRO A 71 13.81 -2.98 -26.86
CA PRO A 71 15.13 -2.77 -26.27
C PRO A 71 15.25 -1.41 -25.59
N PRO A 72 16.14 -1.28 -24.59
CA PRO A 72 16.14 -0.19 -23.62
C PRO A 72 15.85 1.10 -24.34
N PHE A 73 14.68 1.64 -24.04
CA PHE A 73 14.31 2.97 -24.42
C PHE A 73 15.56 3.83 -24.28
N ASP A 74 15.99 4.51 -25.33
CA ASP A 74 16.85 5.68 -25.16
C ASP A 74 15.96 6.76 -24.50
N ILE A 75 15.57 6.52 -23.24
CA ILE A 75 14.94 7.47 -22.34
C ILE A 75 15.77 8.76 -22.32
N PRO A 76 17.13 8.71 -22.39
CA PRO A 76 17.93 9.94 -22.53
C PRO A 76 17.72 10.68 -23.86
N ALA A 77 17.37 10.00 -24.96
CA ALA A 77 17.22 10.62 -26.29
C ALA A 77 15.82 11.20 -26.53
N VAL A 78 14.80 10.73 -25.80
CA VAL A 78 13.44 11.23 -25.92
C VAL A 78 13.21 12.34 -24.89
N PHE A 79 13.80 13.50 -25.17
CA PHE A 79 13.44 14.81 -24.61
C PHE A 79 13.43 14.91 -23.06
N CYS A 80 14.35 15.73 -22.54
CA CYS A 80 14.34 16.23 -21.17
C CYS A 80 13.50 17.52 -21.02
N PRO A 81 12.16 17.49 -20.85
CA PRO A 81 11.56 18.44 -19.95
C PRO A 81 11.70 17.88 -18.55
N SER A 82 12.40 18.58 -17.67
CA SER A 82 12.27 18.37 -16.23
C SER A 82 10.87 18.82 -15.82
N ILE A 83 9.88 17.94 -16.00
CA ILE A 83 8.48 18.24 -15.72
C ILE A 83 8.35 18.41 -14.22
N GLN A 84 7.82 19.54 -13.79
CA GLN A 84 7.56 19.76 -12.37
C GLN A 84 6.31 18.97 -11.99
N VAL A 85 6.47 17.91 -11.20
CA VAL A 85 5.35 17.10 -10.70
C VAL A 85 5.39 17.10 -9.18
N ARG A 86 4.35 17.63 -8.54
CA ARG A 86 4.29 17.74 -7.07
C ARG A 86 3.69 16.51 -6.40
N SER A 87 2.71 15.90 -7.03
CA SER A 87 2.02 14.72 -6.51
C SER A 87 1.97 13.62 -7.57
N ILE A 88 2.45 12.44 -7.22
CA ILE A 88 2.42 11.24 -8.06
C ILE A 88 1.61 10.17 -7.35
N GLU A 89 0.65 9.58 -8.06
CA GLU A 89 -0.05 8.36 -7.63
C GLU A 89 0.13 7.30 -8.74
N VAL A 90 0.80 6.20 -8.43
CA VAL A 90 0.90 5.02 -9.32
C VAL A 90 0.20 3.87 -8.64
N ARG A 91 -0.96 3.50 -9.19
CA ARG A 91 -1.74 2.36 -8.72
C ARG A 91 -1.85 1.35 -9.84
N GLU A 92 -1.70 0.08 -9.51
CA GLU A 92 -1.99 -0.99 -10.45
C GLU A 92 -3.35 -1.59 -10.09
N HIS A 93 -4.25 -1.70 -11.08
CA HIS A 93 -5.46 -2.49 -10.86
C HIS A 93 -5.06 -3.95 -10.83
N SER A 94 -5.69 -4.74 -9.95
CA SER A 94 -5.42 -6.17 -9.76
C SER A 94 -5.14 -6.89 -11.09
N ALA A 95 -3.86 -7.06 -11.41
CA ALA A 95 -3.45 -7.84 -12.55
C ALA A 95 -3.71 -9.31 -12.18
N ARG A 96 -4.47 -10.00 -13.02
CA ARG A 96 -4.67 -11.45 -12.88
C ARG A 96 -3.51 -12.25 -13.45
N ASP A 97 -2.61 -11.59 -14.17
CA ASP A 97 -1.54 -12.22 -14.93
C ASP A 97 -0.19 -11.71 -14.44
N VAL A 98 0.67 -12.64 -14.05
CA VAL A 98 2.02 -12.41 -13.52
C VAL A 98 2.89 -11.71 -14.57
N GLU A 99 2.64 -11.93 -15.87
CA GLU A 99 3.40 -11.30 -16.95
C GLU A 99 3.16 -9.78 -17.07
N LEU A 100 2.19 -9.25 -16.32
CA LEU A 100 1.85 -7.82 -16.28
C LEU A 100 2.52 -7.10 -15.11
N LEU A 101 3.10 -7.86 -14.18
CA LEU A 101 3.90 -7.36 -13.07
C LEU A 101 5.22 -6.80 -13.61
N GLY A 102 5.64 -5.64 -13.11
CA GLY A 102 6.79 -4.89 -13.64
C GLY A 102 6.40 -3.74 -14.56
N GLY A 103 5.10 -3.54 -14.81
CA GLY A 103 4.64 -2.30 -15.42
C GLY A 103 4.90 -1.08 -14.53
N THR A 104 4.71 -1.24 -13.22
CA THR A 104 5.00 -0.22 -12.21
C THR A 104 6.48 0.12 -12.18
N LEU A 105 7.39 -0.87 -12.23
CA LEU A 105 8.84 -0.64 -12.34
C LEU A 105 9.20 0.33 -13.48
N LYS A 106 8.72 0.05 -14.69
CA LYS A 106 9.01 0.87 -15.87
C LYS A 106 8.43 2.29 -15.75
N LEU A 107 7.23 2.42 -15.17
CA LEU A 107 6.61 3.72 -14.93
C LEU A 107 7.41 4.55 -13.92
N VAL A 108 7.81 3.95 -12.79
CA VAL A 108 8.60 4.63 -11.75
C VAL A 108 9.96 5.08 -12.29
N GLN A 109 10.65 4.22 -13.05
CA GLN A 109 11.92 4.59 -13.71
C GLN A 109 11.74 5.75 -14.71
N ALA A 110 10.67 5.73 -15.51
CA ALA A 110 10.38 6.80 -16.45
C ALA A 110 9.99 8.11 -15.74
N LEU A 111 9.22 8.05 -14.65
CA LEU A 111 8.92 9.20 -13.80
C LEU A 111 10.21 9.81 -13.23
N ARG A 112 11.10 8.99 -12.68
CA ARG A 112 12.41 9.45 -12.18
C ARG A 112 13.22 10.16 -13.27
N ALA A 113 13.25 9.60 -14.48
CA ALA A 113 14.03 10.16 -15.59
C ALA A 113 13.48 11.48 -16.15
N THR A 114 12.18 11.74 -15.99
CA THR A 114 11.48 12.88 -16.66
C THR A 114 11.02 13.97 -15.69
N THR A 115 10.88 13.67 -14.41
CA THR A 115 10.44 14.65 -13.42
C THR A 115 11.60 15.52 -12.95
N ALA A 116 11.31 16.78 -12.64
CA ALA A 116 12.27 17.68 -12.03
C ALA A 116 12.63 17.19 -10.61
N PRO A 117 13.93 17.08 -10.27
CA PRO A 117 14.33 16.70 -8.92
C PRO A 117 13.96 17.79 -7.92
N GLY A 118 13.64 17.41 -6.69
CA GLY A 118 13.38 18.36 -5.61
C GLY A 118 12.01 19.03 -5.60
N VAL A 119 11.07 18.55 -6.43
CA VAL A 119 9.71 19.14 -6.55
C VAL A 119 8.60 18.20 -6.06
N LEU A 120 8.88 16.89 -5.96
CA LEU A 120 7.91 15.89 -5.53
C LEU A 120 7.63 16.02 -4.03
N GLU A 121 6.39 16.37 -3.68
CA GLU A 121 5.88 16.59 -2.32
C GLU A 121 5.06 15.38 -1.83
N PHE A 122 4.31 14.72 -2.73
CA PHE A 122 3.46 13.57 -2.43
C PHE A 122 3.77 12.40 -3.36
N LEU A 123 3.91 11.20 -2.80
CA LEU A 123 4.10 9.96 -3.54
C LEU A 123 3.17 8.86 -3.02
N GLU A 124 2.36 8.29 -3.90
CA GLU A 124 1.65 7.03 -3.67
C GLU A 124 2.09 5.97 -4.68
N VAL A 125 2.59 4.83 -4.22
CA VAL A 125 2.99 3.70 -5.11
C VAL A 125 2.66 2.36 -4.48
N TRP A 126 2.17 1.44 -5.31
CA TRP A 126 1.93 0.05 -4.95
C TRP A 126 3.01 -0.84 -5.58
N CYS A 127 3.76 -1.55 -4.76
CA CYS A 127 4.85 -2.41 -5.20
C CYS A 127 4.44 -3.89 -5.19
N SER A 128 4.93 -4.64 -6.17
CA SER A 128 4.70 -6.07 -6.34
C SER A 128 6.00 -6.88 -6.36
N SER A 129 7.15 -6.23 -6.49
CA SER A 129 8.46 -6.87 -6.49
C SER A 129 9.53 -6.04 -5.76
N PRO A 130 10.65 -6.67 -5.33
CA PRO A 130 11.80 -5.96 -4.74
C PRO A 130 12.39 -4.88 -5.64
N GLU A 131 12.43 -5.11 -6.96
CA GLU A 131 12.94 -4.15 -7.93
C GLU A 131 12.07 -2.88 -7.98
N GLU A 132 10.76 -3.03 -7.80
CA GLU A 132 9.84 -1.89 -7.70
C GLU A 132 10.10 -1.09 -6.43
N VAL A 133 10.31 -1.76 -5.29
CA VAL A 133 10.68 -1.10 -4.02
C VAL A 133 11.98 -0.32 -4.18
N ALA A 134 13.00 -0.92 -4.82
CA ALA A 134 14.26 -0.24 -5.10
C ALA A 134 14.08 0.99 -6.01
N ALA A 135 13.30 0.86 -7.09
CA ALA A 135 13.02 1.97 -8.00
C ALA A 135 12.24 3.11 -7.31
N VAL A 136 11.31 2.77 -6.40
CA VAL A 136 10.63 3.76 -5.56
C VAL A 136 11.61 4.48 -4.65
N GLY A 137 12.54 3.76 -4.02
CA GLY A 137 13.62 4.38 -3.24
C GLY A 137 14.48 5.36 -4.04
N GLU A 138 14.80 5.03 -5.30
CA GLU A 138 15.49 5.97 -6.19
C GLU A 138 14.65 7.20 -6.54
N LEU A 139 13.33 7.05 -6.73
CA LEU A 139 12.41 8.16 -6.97
C LEU A 139 12.25 9.05 -5.71
N ILE A 140 12.21 8.45 -4.53
CA ILE A 140 12.22 9.16 -3.24
C ILE A 140 13.51 9.99 -3.11
N ALA A 141 14.67 9.40 -3.38
CA ALA A 141 15.94 10.13 -3.37
C ALA A 141 15.95 11.29 -4.39
N HIS A 142 15.29 11.12 -5.54
CA HIS A 142 15.13 12.16 -6.56
C HIS A 142 14.29 13.35 -6.08
N ALA A 143 13.40 13.16 -5.10
CA ALA A 143 12.66 14.22 -4.44
C ALA A 143 13.54 15.13 -3.57
N ARG A 144 14.81 14.77 -3.30
CA ARG A 144 15.79 15.59 -2.56
C ARG A 144 15.26 16.16 -1.24
N GLY A 145 14.49 15.35 -0.51
CA GLY A 145 13.89 15.74 0.77
C GLY A 145 12.73 16.74 0.67
N ALA A 146 12.16 16.96 -0.52
CA ALA A 146 10.93 17.73 -0.70
C ALA A 146 9.67 16.94 -0.33
N LEU A 147 9.77 15.60 -0.27
CA LEU A 147 8.65 14.71 0.04
C LEU A 147 8.11 14.98 1.46
N THR A 148 6.83 15.31 1.55
CA THR A 148 6.11 15.50 2.81
C THR A 148 5.18 14.32 3.09
N SER A 149 4.57 13.73 2.06
CA SER A 149 3.64 12.62 2.24
C SER A 149 4.03 11.41 1.40
N LEU A 150 4.11 10.24 2.04
CA LEU A 150 4.36 8.96 1.40
C LEU A 150 3.23 7.99 1.72
N ASN A 151 2.59 7.48 0.69
CA ASN A 151 1.71 6.32 0.77
C ASN A 151 2.35 5.16 0.00
N ILE A 152 2.63 4.06 0.67
CA ILE A 152 3.23 2.89 0.03
C ILE A 152 2.48 1.64 0.42
N GLY A 153 2.27 0.77 -0.55
CA GLY A 153 1.55 -0.47 -0.35
C GLY A 153 2.08 -1.61 -1.16
N THR A 154 1.61 -2.81 -0.82
CA THR A 154 1.86 -4.00 -1.63
C THR A 154 0.63 -4.42 -2.41
N GLN A 155 0.88 -4.85 -3.65
CA GLN A 155 -0.15 -5.36 -4.52
C GLN A 155 -0.29 -6.87 -4.27
N ALA A 156 -1.35 -7.28 -3.59
CA ALA A 156 -1.66 -8.71 -3.50
C ALA A 156 -2.12 -9.20 -4.87
N LEU A 157 -1.46 -10.23 -5.35
CA LEU A 157 -1.85 -10.96 -6.54
C LEU A 157 -3.04 -11.87 -6.23
N ARG A 158 -4.23 -11.26 -6.22
CA ARG A 158 -5.47 -11.98 -5.92
C ARG A 158 -5.70 -13.11 -6.92
N ASN A 159 -5.91 -14.32 -6.40
CA ASN A 159 -6.43 -15.48 -7.12
C ASN A 159 -5.55 -16.02 -8.25
N THR A 160 -4.23 -15.85 -8.18
CA THR A 160 -3.33 -16.50 -9.14
C THR A 160 -2.93 -17.87 -8.61
N PRO A 161 -3.53 -18.98 -9.09
CA PRO A 161 -3.13 -20.32 -8.70
C PRO A 161 -1.65 -20.51 -9.05
N GLY A 162 -0.81 -20.71 -8.02
CA GLY A 162 0.64 -20.84 -8.18
C GLY A 162 1.49 -19.87 -7.36
N LEU A 163 0.88 -18.93 -6.63
CA LEU A 163 1.61 -18.02 -5.72
C LEU A 163 1.83 -18.61 -4.32
N GLN A 164 1.99 -19.92 -4.24
CA GLN A 164 2.45 -20.54 -3.01
C GLN A 164 3.84 -19.97 -2.70
N GLY A 165 3.94 -19.20 -1.61
CA GLY A 165 5.15 -18.47 -1.24
C GLY A 165 5.29 -17.07 -1.82
N TRP A 166 4.18 -16.41 -2.21
CA TRP A 166 4.24 -14.95 -2.40
C TRP A 166 4.71 -14.31 -1.09
N GLN A 167 5.78 -13.53 -1.20
CA GLN A 167 6.34 -12.77 -0.09
C GLN A 167 6.08 -11.30 -0.35
N ASP A 168 5.61 -10.60 0.68
CA ASP A 168 5.43 -9.16 0.61
C ASP A 168 6.79 -8.49 0.29
N PRO A 169 6.93 -7.78 -0.84
CA PRO A 169 8.22 -7.19 -1.21
C PRO A 169 8.70 -6.12 -0.23
N LEU A 170 7.83 -5.53 0.58
CA LEU A 170 8.23 -4.57 1.61
C LEU A 170 8.76 -5.23 2.88
N ASP A 171 8.40 -6.49 3.18
CA ASP A 171 8.83 -7.14 4.43
C ASP A 171 10.35 -7.26 4.56
N ASP A 172 11.04 -7.56 3.45
CA ASP A 172 12.48 -7.78 3.41
C ASP A 172 13.27 -6.65 2.72
N HIS A 173 12.59 -5.73 2.02
CA HIS A 173 13.25 -4.72 1.20
C HIS A 173 12.88 -3.28 1.55
N TRP A 174 12.16 -3.03 2.66
CA TRP A 174 11.81 -1.69 3.13
C TRP A 174 13.01 -0.74 3.27
N GLN A 175 14.22 -1.26 3.54
CA GLN A 175 15.45 -0.45 3.64
C GLN A 175 15.80 0.23 2.31
N MET A 176 15.40 -0.37 1.18
CA MET A 176 15.69 0.17 -0.15
C MET A 176 14.95 1.50 -0.41
N LEU A 177 13.89 1.79 0.33
CA LEU A 177 13.16 3.07 0.25
C LEU A 177 13.99 4.25 0.75
N ASN A 178 14.96 4.01 1.63
CA ASN A 178 15.86 5.02 2.21
C ASN A 178 15.10 6.26 2.73
N LEU A 179 14.14 6.05 3.64
CA LEU A 179 13.29 7.13 4.16
C LEU A 179 14.06 8.17 4.99
N THR A 180 15.29 7.86 5.41
CA THR A 180 16.21 8.81 6.05
C THR A 180 16.54 10.01 5.15
N SER A 181 16.38 9.87 3.83
CA SER A 181 16.54 10.94 2.85
C SER A 181 15.39 11.96 2.82
N CYS A 182 14.33 11.74 3.60
CA CYS A 182 13.11 12.55 3.64
C CYS A 182 12.94 13.30 4.98
N PRO A 183 13.76 14.32 5.26
CA PRO A 183 13.68 15.05 6.54
C PRO A 183 12.38 15.85 6.73
N LYS A 184 11.63 16.10 5.65
CA LYS A 184 10.36 16.83 5.67
C LYS A 184 9.13 15.93 5.66
N LEU A 185 9.29 14.61 5.72
CA LEU A 185 8.17 13.68 5.72
C LEU A 185 7.31 13.94 6.96
N ASP A 186 6.07 14.38 6.74
CA ASP A 186 5.07 14.65 7.78
C ASP A 186 4.04 13.52 7.88
N THR A 187 3.76 12.84 6.78
CA THR A 187 2.71 11.83 6.66
C THR A 187 3.28 10.55 6.07
N LEU A 188 3.11 9.44 6.80
CA LEU A 188 3.44 8.10 6.33
C LEU A 188 2.19 7.22 6.38
N GLU A 189 1.80 6.70 5.23
CA GLU A 189 0.73 5.71 5.09
C GLU A 189 1.32 4.41 4.53
N VAL A 190 1.15 3.31 5.26
CA VAL A 190 1.65 1.98 4.88
C VAL A 190 0.47 1.04 4.69
N HIS A 191 0.37 0.42 3.53
CA HIS A 191 -0.63 -0.61 3.24
C HIS A 191 0.03 -1.99 3.32
N ILE A 192 -0.42 -2.78 4.30
CA ILE A 192 0.01 -4.15 4.57
C ILE A 192 -1.10 -5.08 4.08
N ARG A 193 -0.76 -6.15 3.36
CA ARG A 193 -1.74 -7.15 2.92
C ARG A 193 -1.44 -8.52 3.51
N PHE A 194 -2.49 -9.22 3.91
CA PHE A 194 -2.39 -10.62 4.32
C PHE A 194 -2.63 -11.54 3.12
N CYS A 195 -1.80 -12.59 3.00
CA CYS A 195 -1.96 -13.61 1.98
C CYS A 195 -2.92 -14.70 2.47
N ASP A 196 -3.84 -15.13 1.60
CA ASP A 196 -4.92 -16.10 1.88
C ASP A 196 -4.42 -17.51 2.26
N ASP A 197 -3.14 -17.83 2.04
CA ASP A 197 -2.56 -19.13 2.39
C ASP A 197 -2.60 -19.43 3.91
N TRP A 198 -3.01 -18.44 4.73
CA TRP A 198 -3.30 -18.59 6.15
C TRP A 198 -4.28 -19.73 6.46
N ASP A 199 -5.32 -19.92 5.65
CA ASP A 199 -6.35 -20.94 5.90
C ASP A 199 -5.80 -22.37 5.88
N SER A 200 -4.70 -22.61 5.17
CA SER A 200 -4.06 -23.92 5.06
C SER A 200 -3.07 -24.20 6.18
N ALA A 201 -2.34 -23.19 6.69
CA ALA A 201 -1.31 -23.38 7.71
C ALA A 201 -1.86 -23.20 9.14
N GLY A 202 -2.78 -22.26 9.35
CA GLY A 202 -3.33 -21.94 10.68
C GLY A 202 -4.29 -23.00 11.22
N LYS A 203 -5.07 -23.66 10.34
CA LYS A 203 -6.03 -24.70 10.75
C LYS A 203 -5.38 -25.93 11.40
N ASP A 204 -4.13 -26.23 11.05
CA ASP A 204 -3.41 -27.36 11.65
C ASP A 204 -2.66 -26.96 12.93
N ALA A 205 -2.18 -25.71 13.05
CA ALA A 205 -1.49 -25.22 14.24
C ALA A 205 -2.42 -24.89 15.42
N LEU A 206 -3.67 -24.47 15.13
CA LEU A 206 -4.68 -24.11 16.14
C LEU A 206 -5.66 -25.25 16.47
N ARG A 207 -5.54 -26.42 15.82
CA ARG A 207 -6.31 -27.59 16.23
C ARG A 207 -5.84 -28.02 17.62
N PRO A 208 -6.72 -28.02 18.65
CA PRO A 208 -6.37 -28.62 19.92
C PRO A 208 -5.95 -30.07 19.66
N GLN A 209 -4.77 -30.47 20.15
CA GLN A 209 -4.43 -31.89 20.16
C GLN A 209 -5.59 -32.64 20.80
N PRO A 210 -6.05 -33.76 20.22
CA PRO A 210 -7.19 -34.49 20.73
C PRO A 210 -6.85 -35.00 22.14
N THR A 211 -7.20 -34.23 23.16
CA THR A 211 -7.20 -34.69 24.54
C THR A 211 -8.16 -35.86 24.58
N ALA A 212 -7.65 -37.01 25.01
CA ALA A 212 -8.33 -38.29 25.06
C ALA A 212 -9.82 -38.12 25.38
N ARG A 213 -10.67 -38.57 24.43
CA ARG A 213 -12.13 -38.56 24.52
C ARG A 213 -12.57 -38.99 25.91
N ARG A 214 -13.14 -38.07 26.70
CA ARG A 214 -14.05 -38.45 27.77
C ARG A 214 -15.36 -38.92 27.12
N PRO A 215 -15.96 -40.03 27.58
CA PRO A 215 -17.25 -40.48 27.09
C PRO A 215 -18.31 -39.41 27.36
N TYR A 216 -19.07 -39.08 26.30
CA TYR A 216 -20.11 -38.06 26.31
C TYR A 216 -21.33 -38.57 27.08
N GLU A 217 -21.75 -37.82 28.10
CA GLU A 217 -23.10 -37.91 28.65
C GLU A 217 -24.01 -36.97 27.83
N ASP A 218 -25.07 -37.56 27.30
CA ASP A 218 -26.13 -36.93 26.55
C ASP A 218 -27.04 -36.14 27.50
N ASN A 219 -27.17 -34.82 27.29
CA ASN A 219 -28.25 -34.03 27.87
C ASN A 219 -28.54 -32.83 26.97
N SER A 220 -29.57 -33.00 26.14
CA SER A 220 -30.13 -31.99 25.27
C SER A 220 -31.15 -31.13 26.03
N LYS A 221 -30.94 -29.80 26.05
CA LYS A 221 -32.04 -28.83 26.18
C LYS A 221 -31.59 -27.48 25.59
N GLY A 222 -32.30 -27.06 24.55
CA GLY A 222 -32.04 -25.81 23.83
C GLY A 222 -32.72 -24.61 24.46
N ASP A 223 -32.25 -23.44 24.06
CA ASP A 223 -32.99 -22.18 24.07
C ASP A 223 -32.46 -21.32 22.92
N ASP A 224 -33.39 -20.80 22.11
CA ASP A 224 -33.16 -19.89 20.99
C ASP A 224 -32.88 -18.47 21.50
N VAL A 225 -31.77 -17.86 21.07
CA VAL A 225 -31.48 -16.43 21.31
C VAL A 225 -31.30 -15.73 19.96
N MET A 226 -32.19 -14.78 19.69
CA MET A 226 -32.10 -13.80 18.61
C MET A 226 -30.95 -12.83 18.89
N VAL A 227 -29.95 -12.79 18.01
CA VAL A 227 -28.87 -11.78 18.03
C VAL A 227 -29.16 -10.74 16.94
N SER A 228 -29.09 -9.46 17.32
CA SER A 228 -29.33 -8.32 16.45
C SER A 228 -28.00 -7.79 15.90
N ASP A 229 -27.94 -7.53 14.59
CA ASP A 229 -26.78 -6.97 13.88
C ASP A 229 -26.78 -5.44 13.94
N GLU A 230 -25.85 -4.85 14.70
CA GLU A 230 -25.33 -3.50 14.42
C GLU A 230 -23.79 -3.55 14.39
N PRO A 231 -23.12 -2.84 13.46
CA PRO A 231 -21.66 -2.82 13.41
C PRO A 231 -21.08 -1.96 14.55
N GLU A 232 -20.39 -2.60 15.49
CA GLU A 232 -19.67 -1.91 16.57
C GLU A 232 -18.33 -1.36 16.07
N ASP A 233 -18.09 -0.06 16.28
CA ASP A 233 -16.76 0.53 16.22
C ASP A 233 -15.94 0.02 17.43
N VAL A 234 -15.02 -0.91 17.18
CA VAL A 234 -14.21 -1.52 18.25
C VAL A 234 -13.08 -0.57 18.66
N VAL A 235 -13.24 0.08 19.81
CA VAL A 235 -12.16 0.83 20.49
C VAL A 235 -11.36 -0.15 21.36
N ILE A 236 -10.20 -0.59 20.86
CA ILE A 236 -9.34 -1.55 21.58
C ILE A 236 -8.40 -0.78 22.53
N SER A 237 -8.46 -1.10 23.82
CA SER A 237 -7.46 -0.70 24.83
C SER A 237 -6.57 -1.90 25.12
N LEU A 238 -5.26 -1.79 24.85
CA LEU A 238 -4.29 -2.87 25.06
C LEU A 238 -3.66 -2.76 26.46
N SER A 239 -3.54 -3.88 27.17
CA SER A 239 -2.90 -3.95 28.50
C SER A 239 -1.73 -4.94 28.47
N ASN A 240 -0.57 -4.53 29.03
CA ASN A 240 0.64 -5.36 29.10
C ASN A 240 0.47 -6.58 30.04
N GLY A 241 0.19 -7.75 29.46
CA GLY A 241 0.33 -9.05 30.12
C GLY A 241 1.64 -9.72 29.68
N GLY A 242 2.60 -9.85 30.60
CA GLY A 242 3.89 -10.47 30.33
C GLY A 242 3.83 -11.98 30.48
N ASP A 243 3.51 -12.69 29.39
CA ASP A 243 3.72 -14.14 29.27
C ASP A 243 4.59 -14.40 28.02
N SER A 244 5.66 -15.17 28.21
CA SER A 244 6.64 -15.53 27.18
C SER A 244 5.98 -16.27 26.01
N LEU A 245 6.18 -15.74 24.79
CA LEU A 245 5.62 -16.24 23.54
C LEU A 245 6.35 -17.50 23.00
N PRO A 246 5.66 -18.44 22.33
CA PRO A 246 6.25 -19.63 21.73
C PRO A 246 7.05 -19.32 20.45
N GLU A 247 8.15 -20.05 20.23
CA GLU A 247 9.17 -19.82 19.19
C GLU A 247 8.73 -20.09 17.72
N ASP A 248 7.49 -20.51 17.45
CA ASP A 248 6.92 -20.57 16.09
C ASP A 248 6.44 -19.17 15.61
N GLU A 249 7.23 -18.15 15.89
CA GLU A 249 6.94 -16.71 15.74
C GLU A 249 7.02 -16.22 14.29
N ASP A 250 7.49 -17.06 13.37
CA ASP A 250 7.77 -16.68 11.98
C ASP A 250 6.52 -16.56 11.10
N ALA A 251 5.38 -17.10 11.52
CA ALA A 251 4.14 -17.02 10.74
C ALA A 251 3.40 -15.68 10.87
N LEU A 252 3.74 -14.84 11.86
CA LEU A 252 3.03 -13.60 12.20
C LEU A 252 3.86 -12.34 11.91
N ARG A 253 4.58 -12.34 10.78
CA ARG A 253 5.47 -11.27 10.33
C ARG A 253 4.89 -10.02 9.62
N PRO A 254 3.58 -9.81 9.38
CA PRO A 254 3.11 -8.72 8.50
C PRO A 254 3.40 -7.30 9.02
N SER A 255 4.07 -7.11 10.16
CA SER A 255 4.48 -5.80 10.68
C SER A 255 5.92 -5.41 10.42
N ARG A 256 6.79 -6.29 9.92
CA ARG A 256 8.22 -5.98 9.77
C ARG A 256 8.47 -4.84 8.81
N ALA A 257 7.75 -4.79 7.69
CA ALA A 257 7.82 -3.68 6.74
C ALA A 257 7.50 -2.33 7.39
N ALA A 258 6.36 -2.23 8.07
CA ALA A 258 5.89 -1.00 8.68
C ALA A 258 6.80 -0.54 9.84
N LEU A 259 7.21 -1.45 10.72
CA LEU A 259 8.18 -1.15 11.78
C LEU A 259 9.54 -0.73 11.21
N GLY A 260 10.01 -1.42 10.17
CA GLY A 260 11.23 -1.09 9.47
C GLY A 260 11.19 0.30 8.84
N MET A 261 10.10 0.64 8.16
CA MET A 261 9.88 1.99 7.63
C MET A 261 9.84 3.04 8.74
N LEU A 262 9.14 2.78 9.84
CA LEU A 262 9.11 3.67 11.01
C LEU A 262 10.50 3.90 11.61
N SER A 263 11.38 2.89 11.59
CA SER A 263 12.75 3.04 12.09
C SER A 263 13.65 3.98 11.26
N GLN A 264 13.27 4.27 10.00
CA GLN A 264 14.03 5.12 9.10
C GLN A 264 13.53 6.56 9.02
N VAL A 265 12.24 6.78 9.31
CA VAL A 265 11.66 8.11 9.16
C VAL A 265 12.17 9.06 10.24
N SER A 266 12.19 10.33 9.88
CA SER A 266 12.58 11.40 10.81
C SER A 266 11.53 11.55 11.92
N GLY A 267 11.95 12.03 13.10
CA GLY A 267 11.05 12.43 14.18
C GLY A 267 10.15 13.65 13.85
N THR A 268 10.17 14.14 12.60
CA THR A 268 9.26 15.17 12.07
C THR A 268 7.91 14.62 11.61
N VAL A 269 7.77 13.30 11.45
CA VAL A 269 6.49 12.67 11.10
C VAL A 269 5.44 12.99 12.16
N ARG A 270 4.26 13.41 11.69
CA ARG A 270 3.12 13.82 12.52
C ARG A 270 1.97 12.83 12.44
N ASP A 271 1.77 12.28 11.26
CA ASP A 271 0.64 11.41 10.96
C ASP A 271 1.14 10.07 10.41
N VAL A 272 0.86 8.99 11.14
CA VAL A 272 1.15 7.62 10.71
C VAL A 272 -0.17 6.89 10.51
N THR A 273 -0.37 6.31 9.33
CA THR A 273 -1.53 5.47 9.02
C THR A 273 -1.05 4.09 8.58
N ILE A 274 -1.48 3.06 9.28
CA ILE A 274 -1.24 1.67 8.91
C ILE A 274 -2.57 1.10 8.45
N ARG A 275 -2.63 0.68 7.19
CA ARG A 275 -3.79 0.01 6.61
C ARG A 275 -3.50 -1.45 6.45
N ILE A 276 -4.24 -2.28 7.16
CA ILE A 276 -4.27 -3.71 6.94
C ILE A 276 -5.38 -4.05 5.95
N HIS A 277 -5.04 -4.80 4.92
CA HIS A 277 -5.99 -5.35 3.96
C HIS A 277 -6.02 -6.86 4.03
N ASP A 278 -7.15 -7.40 3.61
CA ASP A 278 -7.33 -8.84 3.37
C ASP A 278 -7.18 -9.69 4.65
N LEU A 279 -7.54 -9.14 5.82
CA LEU A 279 -7.56 -9.90 7.08
C LEU A 279 -8.49 -11.12 6.97
N PRO A 280 -8.08 -12.28 7.51
CA PRO A 280 -8.86 -13.50 7.45
C PRO A 280 -10.26 -13.33 8.05
N CYS A 281 -11.25 -13.97 7.41
CA CYS A 281 -12.67 -13.69 7.65
C CYS A 281 -13.25 -14.37 8.90
N ASP A 282 -12.45 -15.03 9.74
CA ASP A 282 -12.92 -15.43 11.07
C ASP A 282 -12.73 -14.25 12.02
N PRO A 283 -13.79 -13.47 12.31
CA PRO A 283 -13.67 -12.31 13.17
C PRO A 283 -13.31 -12.73 14.59
N SER A 284 -13.72 -13.92 15.03
CA SER A 284 -13.43 -14.40 16.38
C SER A 284 -11.94 -14.62 16.58
N ASP A 285 -11.27 -15.31 15.65
CA ASP A 285 -9.82 -15.51 15.71
C ASP A 285 -9.06 -14.19 15.53
N THR A 286 -9.49 -13.35 14.59
CA THR A 286 -8.85 -12.04 14.34
C THR A 286 -8.98 -11.11 15.56
N ILE A 287 -10.15 -11.07 16.19
CA ILE A 287 -10.40 -10.29 17.41
C ILE A 287 -9.57 -10.83 18.58
N GLU A 288 -9.50 -12.14 18.78
CA GLU A 288 -8.68 -12.71 19.84
C GLU A 288 -7.18 -12.46 19.61
N MET A 289 -6.70 -12.55 18.37
CA MET A 289 -5.32 -12.19 18.03
C MET A 289 -5.01 -10.71 18.26
N LEU A 290 -5.96 -9.82 17.95
CA LEU A 290 -5.86 -8.39 18.25
C LEU A 290 -5.81 -8.13 19.75
N LYS A 291 -6.72 -8.75 20.53
CA LYS A 291 -6.75 -8.62 22.00
C LYS A 291 -5.46 -9.10 22.64
N GLN A 292 -4.86 -10.15 22.09
CA GLN A 292 -3.59 -10.71 22.57
C GLN A 292 -2.38 -9.90 22.10
N GLY A 293 -2.56 -8.82 21.31
CA GLY A 293 -1.47 -8.04 20.73
C GLY A 293 -0.62 -8.81 19.71
N ARG A 294 -1.05 -10.02 19.32
CA ARG A 294 -0.31 -10.92 18.44
C ARG A 294 -0.46 -10.55 16.97
N LEU A 295 -1.62 -10.01 16.59
CA LEU A 295 -1.82 -9.52 15.24
C LEU A 295 -0.92 -8.31 15.02
N LEU A 296 -0.07 -8.33 13.98
CA LEU A 296 0.94 -7.31 13.67
C LEU A 296 2.04 -7.08 14.73
N GLY A 297 2.11 -7.86 15.80
CA GLY A 297 3.00 -7.52 16.91
C GLY A 297 2.83 -6.06 17.34
N LEU A 298 1.59 -5.62 17.59
CA LEU A 298 1.27 -4.22 17.93
C LEU A 298 2.12 -3.70 19.09
N GLN A 299 2.55 -4.57 20.01
CA GLN A 299 3.50 -4.24 21.05
C GLN A 299 4.82 -3.66 20.51
N ALA A 300 5.34 -4.18 19.40
CA ALA A 300 6.54 -3.64 18.76
C ALA A 300 6.30 -2.23 18.18
N PHE A 301 5.06 -1.89 17.80
CA PHE A 301 4.71 -0.52 17.43
C PHE A 301 4.66 0.41 18.64
N ASP A 302 4.17 -0.06 19.79
CA ASP A 302 4.19 0.71 21.04
C ASP A 302 5.63 1.03 21.47
N GLU A 303 6.56 0.10 21.24
CA GLU A 303 7.99 0.29 21.50
C GLU A 303 8.66 1.20 20.45
N ALA A 304 8.24 1.13 19.18
CA ALA A 304 8.80 1.95 18.11
C ALA A 304 8.29 3.40 18.13
N ILE A 305 7.00 3.58 18.39
CA ILE A 305 6.31 4.88 18.35
C ILE A 305 6.27 5.46 19.77
N THR A 306 7.40 5.99 20.19
CA THR A 306 7.53 6.69 21.48
C THR A 306 7.65 8.20 21.28
N GLU A 307 7.35 8.99 22.31
CA GLU A 307 7.58 10.44 22.32
C GLU A 307 9.05 10.79 22.05
N THR A 308 9.98 9.92 22.45
CA THR A 308 11.42 10.11 22.19
C THR A 308 11.79 9.89 20.72
N THR A 309 11.16 8.90 20.06
CA THR A 309 11.43 8.62 18.63
C THR A 309 10.68 9.60 17.73
N PHE A 310 9.44 9.94 18.08
CA PHE A 310 8.54 10.78 17.30
C PHE A 310 7.94 11.92 18.15
N PRO A 311 8.73 12.93 18.52
CA PRO A 311 8.26 14.04 19.35
C PRO A 311 7.18 14.91 18.68
N CYS A 312 7.03 14.80 17.36
CA CYS A 312 6.02 15.54 16.60
C CYS A 312 4.76 14.72 16.27
N ILE A 313 4.67 13.46 16.70
CA ILE A 313 3.53 12.60 16.38
C ILE A 313 2.25 13.21 16.98
N ASN A 314 1.26 13.39 16.13
CA ASN A 314 -0.06 13.88 16.51
C ASN A 314 -1.12 12.79 16.35
N LYS A 315 -0.92 11.90 15.36
CA LYS A 315 -1.94 10.94 14.96
C LYS A 315 -1.31 9.61 14.55
N VAL A 316 -1.84 8.53 15.11
CA VAL A 316 -1.57 7.16 14.68
C VAL A 316 -2.90 6.50 14.38
N HIS A 317 -3.06 6.00 13.16
CA HIS A 317 -4.26 5.29 12.73
C HIS A 317 -3.95 3.87 12.33
N LEU A 318 -4.77 2.96 12.81
CA LEU A 318 -4.84 1.59 12.31
C LEU A 318 -6.19 1.41 11.61
N HIS A 319 -6.15 1.19 10.31
CA HIS A 319 -7.34 0.83 9.52
C HIS A 319 -7.28 -0.65 9.19
N MET A 320 -8.34 -1.38 9.52
CA MET A 320 -8.43 -2.81 9.26
C MET A 320 -9.56 -3.07 8.27
N HIS A 321 -9.20 -3.60 7.10
CA HIS A 321 -10.16 -4.05 6.10
C HIS A 321 -10.29 -5.57 6.19
N LEU A 322 -11.37 -6.02 6.81
CA LEU A 322 -11.74 -7.43 6.83
C LEU A 322 -12.14 -7.86 5.41
N LYS A 323 -11.65 -9.03 4.99
CA LYS A 323 -12.09 -9.60 3.73
C LYS A 323 -13.58 -9.99 3.89
N PRO A 324 -14.48 -9.53 2.99
CA PRO A 324 -15.86 -9.99 3.03
C PRO A 324 -15.88 -11.51 2.85
N ARG A 325 -16.69 -12.22 3.65
CA ARG A 325 -16.86 -13.67 3.46
C ARG A 325 -17.40 -13.89 2.06
N LEU A 326 -16.82 -14.86 1.33
CA LEU A 326 -17.28 -15.24 -0.01
C LEU A 326 -18.79 -15.55 -0.02
N GLU A 327 -19.29 -16.13 1.08
CA GLU A 327 -20.71 -16.39 1.30
C GLU A 327 -21.56 -15.12 1.27
N ASP A 328 -21.12 -14.02 1.91
CA ASP A 328 -21.85 -12.75 1.93
C ASP A 328 -21.92 -12.07 0.55
N ILE A 329 -20.97 -12.39 -0.33
CA ILE A 329 -20.94 -11.88 -1.71
C ILE A 329 -21.88 -12.69 -2.60
N MET A 330 -21.99 -14.00 -2.37
CA MET A 330 -22.83 -14.87 -3.21
C MET A 330 -24.34 -14.73 -2.94
N TYR A 331 -24.76 -14.18 -1.80
CA TYR A 331 -26.17 -13.99 -1.46
C TYR A 331 -26.75 -12.61 -1.83
N ARG A 332 -26.00 -11.78 -2.59
CA ARG A 332 -26.44 -10.43 -3.00
C ARG A 332 -26.90 -10.29 -4.46
N ASP A 333 -27.06 -11.40 -5.18
CA ASP A 333 -27.65 -11.44 -6.53
C ASP A 333 -29.08 -11.98 -6.53
#